data_AF-A0A067MVG3-F1
#
_entry.id   AF-A0A067MVG3-F1
#
_cell.length_a   1.000
_cell.length_b   1.000
_cell.length_c   1.000
_cell.angle_alpha   90.00
_cell.angle_beta   90.00
_cell.angle_gamma   90.00
#
_symmetry.space_group_name_H-M   'P 1'
#
loop_
_entity.id
_entity.type
_entity.pdbx_description
1 polymer ?
#
loop_
_entity_poly.entity_id
_entity_poly.type
_entity_poly.pdbx_seq_one_letter_code
_entity_poly.pdbx_strand_id
1 'polypeptide(L)'
;MPRGGADFYATPIPLEDARNVSLAYSVYFPDDFDFVRGGKLPGLYGGHTKCSGGDSALQCFSTRMMWRRGGAGELYLYAPKDKQTPAVCSTPPRSICAADYGLSIGRGSFTFARGNWTHLKQTVVLNTPGAQDGAFTLEVNGNKVMDIAGVYYRGVKSTTADKEVAPPGGGEDDDEGDEDGEGSDPDEDDGFEFFNEEGPLQAQKASPPPGATPLFASSSNTPAKDAVARTVTVTKATHTVFAAQPVATVTAAPAELRLAEPSEEPSASFTGLFFSTFFGGHEPEFATPMDQYTGFKDFLIEIND
;
A
#
# COMPACT_ATOMS: atom_id res chain seq x y z
N MET A 1 -5.86 21.70 -9.10
CA MET A 1 -4.96 20.57 -9.44
C MET A 1 -3.50 21.02 -9.48
N PRO A 2 -2.66 20.59 -8.52
CA PRO A 2 -1.21 20.75 -8.59
C PRO A 2 -0.67 20.08 -9.86
N ARG A 3 0.04 20.82 -10.71
CA ARG A 3 0.49 20.36 -12.04
C ARG A 3 1.83 19.60 -12.03
N GLY A 4 2.23 19.02 -10.90
CA GLY A 4 3.59 18.46 -10.73
C GLY A 4 3.64 17.21 -9.87
N GLY A 5 4.69 16.41 -10.08
CA GLY A 5 4.90 15.13 -9.41
C GLY A 5 5.27 14.02 -10.40
N ALA A 6 5.30 12.79 -9.89
CA ALA A 6 5.50 11.59 -10.70
C ALA A 6 4.69 10.43 -10.12
N ASP A 7 4.00 9.69 -11.00
CA ASP A 7 3.21 8.52 -10.65
C ASP A 7 3.48 7.39 -11.64
N PHE A 8 3.81 6.19 -11.14
CA PHE A 8 3.90 4.97 -11.94
C PHE A 8 3.75 3.72 -11.06
N TYR A 9 3.40 2.61 -11.70
CA TYR A 9 3.34 1.29 -11.08
C TYR A 9 4.56 0.47 -11.51
N ALA A 10 5.11 -0.32 -10.59
CA ALA A 10 6.25 -1.20 -10.86
C ALA A 10 6.06 -2.56 -10.20
N THR A 11 6.36 -3.63 -10.94
CA THR A 11 6.21 -5.03 -10.53
C THR A 11 7.55 -5.77 -10.67
N PRO A 12 8.54 -5.48 -9.81
CA PRO A 12 9.92 -5.94 -10.02
C PRO A 12 10.12 -7.44 -9.76
N ILE A 13 9.25 -8.06 -8.96
CA ILE A 13 9.24 -9.49 -8.65
C ILE A 13 7.79 -10.00 -8.65
N PRO A 14 7.55 -11.31 -8.91
CA PRO A 14 6.24 -11.91 -8.71
C PRO A 14 5.83 -11.85 -7.23
N LEU A 15 4.60 -11.42 -6.95
CA LEU A 15 4.06 -11.23 -5.60
C LEU A 15 2.65 -11.81 -5.41
N GLU A 16 2.06 -12.36 -6.48
CA GLU A 16 0.66 -12.78 -6.55
C GLU A 16 0.26 -13.81 -5.47
N ASP A 17 1.19 -14.69 -5.11
CA ASP A 17 1.01 -15.73 -4.10
C ASP A 17 1.50 -15.30 -2.71
N ALA A 18 2.15 -14.14 -2.59
CA ALA A 18 2.68 -13.66 -1.32
C ALA A 18 1.55 -13.15 -0.41
N ARG A 19 1.70 -13.39 0.89
CA ARG A 19 0.83 -12.83 1.94
C ARG A 19 1.52 -11.78 2.78
N ASN A 20 2.83 -11.84 2.91
CA ASN A 20 3.63 -10.96 3.75
C ASN A 20 4.74 -10.33 2.91
N VAL A 21 4.65 -9.02 2.66
CA VAL A 21 5.58 -8.31 1.77
C VAL A 21 6.05 -7.04 2.45
N SER A 22 7.37 -6.80 2.39
CA SER A 22 7.99 -5.55 2.80
C SER A 22 8.36 -4.69 1.60
N LEU A 23 8.14 -3.38 1.72
CA LEU A 23 8.71 -2.36 0.85
C LEU A 23 9.53 -1.40 1.72
N ALA A 24 10.79 -1.19 1.36
CA ALA A 24 11.64 -0.19 1.97
C ALA A 24 12.22 0.78 0.93
N TYR A 25 12.44 2.03 1.36
CA TYR A 25 13.15 3.06 0.60
C TYR A 25 13.54 4.21 1.52
N SER A 26 14.52 5.00 1.10
CA SER A 26 14.92 6.24 1.76
C SER A 26 14.36 7.44 0.98
N VAL A 27 13.78 8.41 1.68
CA VAL A 27 13.29 9.67 1.12
C VAL A 27 14.03 10.86 1.72
N TYR A 28 14.31 11.87 0.90
CA TYR A 28 14.97 13.12 1.30
C TYR A 28 14.09 14.33 0.96
N PHE A 29 13.96 15.23 1.92
CA PHE A 29 13.37 16.56 1.73
C PHE A 29 14.46 17.61 1.97
N PRO A 30 14.72 18.54 1.03
CA PRO A 30 15.63 19.66 1.23
C PRO A 30 15.34 20.49 2.48
N ASP A 31 16.35 21.22 2.97
CA ASP A 31 16.25 22.09 4.17
C ASP A 31 15.13 23.12 4.07
N ASP A 32 14.86 23.60 2.85
CA ASP A 32 13.85 24.60 2.51
C ASP A 32 12.54 24.00 2.03
N PHE A 33 12.35 22.67 2.13
CA PHE A 33 11.15 22.02 1.61
C PHE A 33 9.88 22.53 2.32
N ASP A 34 8.92 23.06 1.56
CA ASP A 34 7.61 23.43 2.10
C ASP A 34 6.67 22.22 2.04
N PHE A 35 6.30 21.68 3.20
CA PHE A 35 5.36 20.57 3.27
C PHE A 35 3.92 20.96 2.91
N VAL A 36 3.60 22.27 2.90
CA VAL A 36 2.26 22.83 2.67
C VAL A 36 1.22 22.02 3.47
N ARG A 37 0.15 21.53 2.82
CA ARG A 37 -0.89 20.71 3.47
C ARG A 37 -0.59 19.21 3.44
N GLY A 38 0.36 18.78 2.62
CA GLY A 38 0.75 17.38 2.48
C GLY A 38 0.94 16.92 1.04
N GLY A 39 1.36 15.68 0.89
CA GLY A 39 1.56 15.03 -0.40
C GLY A 39 1.77 13.54 -0.28
N LYS A 40 1.75 12.85 -1.42
CA LYS A 40 1.84 11.39 -1.52
C LYS A 40 3.29 10.92 -1.56
N LEU A 41 3.52 9.72 -1.05
CA LEU A 41 4.78 9.00 -1.13
C LEU A 41 4.53 7.54 -1.54
N PRO A 42 5.55 6.86 -2.09
CA PRO A 42 5.43 5.50 -2.57
C PRO A 42 4.92 4.49 -1.51
N GLY A 43 4.22 3.46 -1.97
CA GLY A 43 3.79 2.35 -1.13
C GLY A 43 3.46 1.08 -1.92
N LEU A 44 3.14 -0.01 -1.22
CA LEU A 44 2.69 -1.24 -1.87
C LEU A 44 1.28 -1.08 -2.43
N TYR A 45 0.97 -1.85 -3.47
CA TYR A 45 -0.39 -1.99 -3.99
C TYR A 45 -0.68 -3.43 -4.43
N GLY A 46 -1.97 -3.73 -4.54
CA GLY A 46 -2.46 -5.02 -5.00
C GLY A 46 -3.81 -4.91 -5.69
N GLY A 47 -4.18 -5.97 -6.40
CA GLY A 47 -5.36 -6.01 -7.27
C GLY A 47 -5.15 -5.20 -8.55
N HIS A 48 -6.20 -4.52 -9.02
CA HIS A 48 -6.09 -3.67 -10.22
C HIS A 48 -5.35 -2.34 -9.95
N THR A 49 -4.78 -1.77 -11.01
CA THR A 49 -4.22 -0.41 -10.98
C THR A 49 -5.31 0.64 -10.78
N LYS A 50 -4.93 1.89 -10.43
CA LYS A 50 -5.83 3.03 -10.17
C LYS A 50 -6.67 2.90 -8.90
N CYS A 51 -6.21 2.15 -7.91
CA CYS A 51 -6.82 2.10 -6.57
C CYS A 51 -6.62 3.43 -5.79
N SER A 52 -7.29 4.50 -6.22
CA SER A 52 -7.06 5.86 -5.75
C SER A 52 -8.23 6.77 -6.13
N GLY A 53 -8.31 7.96 -5.52
CA GLY A 53 -9.12 9.05 -6.06
C GLY A 53 -10.63 8.97 -5.80
N GLY A 54 -11.11 8.09 -4.92
CA GLY A 54 -12.53 7.95 -4.56
C GLY A 54 -13.13 6.58 -4.94
N ASP A 55 -12.47 5.81 -5.80
CA ASP A 55 -12.90 4.46 -6.19
C ASP A 55 -13.11 3.53 -5.00
N SER A 56 -14.16 2.70 -5.06
CA SER A 56 -14.40 1.68 -4.05
C SER A 56 -13.30 0.61 -4.15
N ALA A 57 -12.49 0.49 -3.11
CA ALA A 57 -11.32 -0.41 -3.06
C ALA A 57 -11.72 -1.89 -2.86
N LEU A 58 -12.75 -2.37 -3.58
CA LEU A 58 -13.30 -3.72 -3.42
C LEU A 58 -12.39 -4.81 -4.03
N GLN A 59 -11.65 -4.45 -5.08
CA GLN A 59 -10.80 -5.34 -5.86
C GLN A 59 -9.34 -4.87 -5.95
N CYS A 60 -8.95 -3.95 -5.05
CA CYS A 60 -7.61 -3.38 -5.01
C CYS A 60 -7.30 -2.80 -3.62
N PHE A 61 -6.03 -2.59 -3.33
CA PHE A 61 -5.62 -1.80 -2.17
C PHE A 61 -4.32 -1.03 -2.47
N SER A 62 -4.05 0.02 -1.69
CA SER A 62 -2.72 0.62 -1.63
C SER A 62 -2.36 1.10 -0.22
N THR A 63 -1.08 1.00 0.12
CA THR A 63 -0.49 1.43 1.41
C THR A 63 0.56 2.52 1.16
N ARG A 64 0.18 3.52 0.35
CA ARG A 64 0.99 4.71 0.11
C ARG A 64 1.22 5.47 1.40
N MET A 65 2.36 6.13 1.48
CA MET A 65 2.66 7.02 2.60
C MET A 65 2.21 8.44 2.26
N MET A 66 2.10 9.29 3.27
CA MET A 66 1.90 10.72 3.07
C MET A 66 2.73 11.54 4.05
N TRP A 67 3.19 12.71 3.59
CA TRP A 67 3.54 13.80 4.49
C TRP A 67 2.34 14.73 4.67
N ARG A 68 2.33 15.43 5.81
CA ARG A 68 1.40 16.50 6.17
C ARG A 68 2.16 17.74 6.58
N ARG A 69 1.43 18.79 6.97
CA ARG A 69 1.98 20.03 7.56
C ARG A 69 3.07 19.69 8.58
N GLY A 70 4.19 20.43 8.49
CA GLY A 70 5.32 20.25 9.41
C GLY A 70 6.07 18.92 9.25
N GLY A 71 5.81 18.14 8.19
CA GLY A 71 6.49 16.87 7.92
C GLY A 71 5.90 15.69 8.67
N ALA A 72 4.74 15.84 9.32
CA ALA A 72 4.09 14.70 9.98
C ALA A 72 3.78 13.59 8.97
N GLY A 73 4.21 12.37 9.27
CA GLY A 73 4.01 11.20 8.42
C GLY A 73 2.75 10.42 8.78
N GLU A 74 2.13 9.78 7.80
CA GLU A 74 0.99 8.87 7.98
C GLU A 74 1.02 7.72 6.97
N LEU A 75 0.37 6.61 7.33
CA LEU A 75 -0.11 5.64 6.34
C LEU A 75 -1.36 6.23 5.68
N TYR A 76 -1.34 6.33 4.36
CA TYR A 76 -2.51 6.66 3.55
C TYR A 76 -3.07 5.36 2.95
N LEU A 77 -3.95 4.73 3.71
CA LEU A 77 -4.52 3.43 3.39
C LEU A 77 -5.70 3.59 2.42
N TYR A 78 -5.62 2.88 1.31
CA TYR A 78 -6.72 2.72 0.37
C TYR A 78 -7.15 1.25 0.38
N ALA A 79 -8.26 0.96 1.04
CA ALA A 79 -8.82 -0.37 1.24
C ALA A 79 -10.31 -0.24 1.61
N PRO A 80 -11.13 -1.32 1.63
CA PRO A 80 -12.55 -1.24 1.97
C PRO A 80 -12.79 -0.55 3.33
N LYS A 81 -13.35 0.66 3.30
CA LYS A 81 -13.43 1.56 4.47
C LYS A 81 -14.37 1.00 5.53
N ASP A 82 -15.57 0.61 5.12
CA ASP A 82 -16.63 0.11 6.01
C ASP A 82 -16.31 -1.24 6.65
N LYS A 83 -15.21 -1.87 6.23
CA LYS A 83 -14.72 -3.15 6.76
C LYS A 83 -13.49 -3.00 7.62
N GLN A 84 -12.96 -1.80 7.84
CA GLN A 84 -11.87 -1.60 8.79
C GLN A 84 -12.34 -1.77 10.22
N THR A 85 -11.45 -2.27 11.09
CA THR A 85 -11.75 -2.38 12.52
C THR A 85 -11.70 -1.00 13.20
N PRO A 86 -12.45 -0.79 14.30
CA PRO A 86 -12.30 0.41 15.12
C PRO A 86 -10.87 0.62 15.62
N ALA A 87 -10.10 -0.46 15.84
CA ALA A 87 -8.71 -0.41 16.25
C ALA A 87 -7.82 0.24 15.17
N VAL A 88 -7.98 -0.14 13.90
CA VAL A 88 -7.29 0.52 12.78
C VAL A 88 -7.62 2.00 12.75
N CYS A 89 -8.90 2.36 12.87
CA CYS A 89 -9.38 3.74 12.81
C CYS A 89 -9.11 4.59 14.07
N SER A 90 -8.63 3.98 15.14
CA SER A 90 -8.18 4.65 16.37
C SER A 90 -6.67 4.54 16.58
N THR A 91 -5.91 4.09 15.56
CA THR A 91 -4.44 4.01 15.63
C THR A 91 -3.87 5.38 16.02
N PRO A 92 -3.06 5.46 17.10
CA PRO A 92 -2.47 6.71 17.55
C PRO A 92 -1.36 7.20 16.60
N PRO A 93 -1.00 8.49 16.66
CA PRO A 93 -1.59 9.52 17.53
C PRO A 93 -2.89 10.11 16.96
N ARG A 94 -3.15 9.97 15.66
CA ARG A 94 -4.40 10.42 15.04
C ARG A 94 -4.73 9.60 13.81
N SER A 95 -5.95 9.08 13.73
CA SER A 95 -6.48 8.40 12.55
C SER A 95 -7.81 9.02 12.11
N ILE A 96 -8.06 9.07 10.81
CA ILE A 96 -9.26 9.65 10.19
C ILE A 96 -9.75 8.65 9.14
N CYS A 97 -10.81 7.93 9.47
CA CYS A 97 -11.43 6.95 8.59
C CYS A 97 -12.72 7.43 7.92
N ALA A 98 -13.39 8.43 8.51
CA ALA A 98 -14.49 9.14 7.85
C ALA A 98 -13.88 10.14 6.84
N ALA A 99 -13.49 9.65 5.67
CA ALA A 99 -12.90 10.45 4.61
C ALA A 99 -13.41 9.97 3.25
N ASP A 100 -13.66 10.88 2.32
CA ASP A 100 -14.16 10.56 0.96
C ASP A 100 -13.11 9.82 0.13
N TYR A 101 -11.83 10.00 0.47
CA TYR A 101 -10.69 9.40 -0.23
C TYR A 101 -10.04 8.28 0.60
N GLY A 102 -8.71 8.26 0.72
CA GLY A 102 -8.00 7.25 1.53
C GLY A 102 -8.05 7.58 3.02
N LEU A 103 -7.91 6.53 3.83
CA LEU A 103 -7.89 6.60 5.28
C LEU A 103 -6.52 7.12 5.73
N SER A 104 -6.53 8.13 6.60
CA SER A 104 -5.31 8.63 7.23
C SER A 104 -5.09 7.85 8.52
N ILE A 105 -4.07 7.00 8.58
CA ILE A 105 -3.81 6.13 9.72
C ILE A 105 -2.50 6.54 10.42
N GLY A 106 -2.58 6.75 11.73
CA GLY A 106 -1.43 7.05 12.59
C GLY A 106 -0.67 8.33 12.21
N ARG A 107 -1.37 9.37 11.76
CA ARG A 107 -0.78 10.66 11.38
C ARG A 107 -0.01 11.27 12.53
N GLY A 108 1.27 11.56 12.30
CA GLY A 108 2.17 12.13 13.30
C GLY A 108 2.86 11.11 14.19
N SER A 109 2.72 9.80 13.90
CA SER A 109 3.52 8.74 14.55
C SER A 109 5.02 8.88 14.28
N PHE A 110 5.39 9.58 13.22
CA PHE A 110 6.75 10.01 12.90
C PHE A 110 6.73 11.35 12.16
N THR A 111 7.91 11.94 11.99
CA THR A 111 8.09 13.20 11.25
C THR A 111 9.24 13.04 10.27
N PHE A 112 9.00 13.44 9.02
CA PHE A 112 10.05 13.59 8.01
C PHE A 112 10.95 14.76 8.37
N ALA A 113 12.24 14.48 8.52
CA ALA A 113 13.23 15.54 8.69
C ALA A 113 13.54 16.20 7.34
N ARG A 114 13.71 17.53 7.38
CA ARG A 114 14.37 18.25 6.29
C ARG A 114 15.89 18.12 6.41
N GLY A 115 16.58 18.23 5.29
CA GLY A 115 18.05 18.16 5.22
C GLY A 115 18.62 16.77 5.50
N ASN A 116 17.78 15.77 5.74
CA ASN A 116 18.19 14.43 6.13
C ASN A 116 17.37 13.35 5.43
N TRP A 117 18.01 12.20 5.23
CA TRP A 117 17.33 11.01 4.73
C TRP A 117 16.47 10.40 5.83
N THR A 118 15.24 10.05 5.48
CA THR A 118 14.35 9.23 6.31
C THR A 118 14.19 7.88 5.62
N HIS A 119 14.64 6.81 6.27
CA HIS A 119 14.45 5.45 5.79
C HIS A 119 13.10 4.91 6.26
N LEU A 120 12.27 4.46 5.34
CA LEU A 120 10.97 3.85 5.60
C LEU A 120 11.02 2.37 5.24
N LYS A 121 10.45 1.52 6.08
CA LYS A 121 10.12 0.13 5.75
C LYS A 121 8.68 -0.14 6.19
N GLN A 122 7.80 -0.36 5.22
CA GLN A 122 6.46 -0.87 5.47
C GLN A 122 6.42 -2.38 5.26
N THR A 123 5.74 -3.10 6.14
CA THR A 123 5.46 -4.52 6.00
C THR A 123 3.94 -4.70 6.02
N VAL A 124 3.41 -5.34 4.98
CA VAL A 124 1.98 -5.57 4.80
C VAL A 124 1.74 -7.06 4.85
N VAL A 125 0.83 -7.48 5.74
CA VAL A 125 0.31 -8.85 5.79
C VAL A 125 -1.14 -8.82 5.33
N LEU A 126 -1.43 -9.42 4.17
CA LEU A 126 -2.79 -9.47 3.65
C LEU A 126 -3.67 -10.33 4.55
N ASN A 127 -4.90 -9.86 4.76
CA ASN A 127 -5.90 -10.63 5.48
C ASN A 127 -6.29 -11.91 4.69
N THR A 128 -6.75 -12.91 5.42
CA THR A 128 -7.51 -14.03 4.86
C THR A 128 -8.74 -13.43 4.15
N PRO A 129 -9.05 -13.82 2.90
CA PRO A 129 -10.19 -13.28 2.16
C PRO A 129 -11.46 -13.23 3.01
N GLY A 130 -12.01 -12.04 3.22
CA GLY A 130 -13.24 -11.87 4.03
C GLY A 130 -13.05 -11.67 5.54
N ALA A 131 -11.85 -11.88 6.10
CA ALA A 131 -11.56 -11.71 7.52
C ALA A 131 -10.83 -10.38 7.84
N GLN A 132 -10.92 -9.92 9.08
CA GLN A 132 -10.19 -8.76 9.62
C GLN A 132 -8.93 -9.22 10.39
N ASP A 133 -8.04 -9.94 9.73
CA ASP A 133 -6.81 -10.52 10.31
C ASP A 133 -5.52 -10.09 9.60
N GLY A 134 -5.59 -9.07 8.73
CA GLY A 134 -4.41 -8.48 8.10
C GLY A 134 -3.63 -7.60 9.06
N ALA A 135 -2.40 -7.24 8.69
CA ALA A 135 -1.54 -6.41 9.52
C ALA A 135 -0.72 -5.42 8.70
N PHE A 136 -0.32 -4.34 9.36
CA PHE A 136 0.58 -3.33 8.83
C PHE A 136 1.61 -2.95 9.90
N THR A 137 2.89 -3.03 9.54
CA THR A 137 3.99 -2.55 10.38
C THR A 137 4.74 -1.46 9.63
N LEU A 138 5.09 -0.37 10.32
CA LEU A 138 5.95 0.68 9.78
C LEU A 138 7.17 0.87 10.67
N GLU A 139 8.34 0.80 10.06
CA GLU A 139 9.61 1.15 10.65
C GLU A 139 10.15 2.42 10.00
N VAL A 140 10.65 3.35 10.81
CA VAL A 140 11.25 4.61 10.39
C VAL A 140 12.63 4.71 11.00
N ASN A 141 13.66 4.83 10.16
CA ASN A 141 15.07 4.81 10.56
C ASN A 141 15.41 3.62 11.49
N GLY A 142 14.83 2.45 11.19
CA GLY A 142 15.04 1.22 11.96
C GLY A 142 14.22 1.10 13.25
N ASN A 143 13.37 2.09 13.58
CA ASN A 143 12.49 2.03 14.75
C ASN A 143 11.05 1.74 14.33
N LYS A 144 10.40 0.74 14.91
CA LYS A 144 8.98 0.46 14.68
C LYS A 144 8.11 1.57 15.27
N VAL A 145 7.40 2.32 14.42
CA VAL A 145 6.53 3.44 14.79
C VAL A 145 5.04 3.13 14.66
N MET A 146 4.68 2.09 13.89
CA MET A 146 3.34 1.55 13.84
C MET A 146 3.38 0.02 13.83
N ASP A 147 2.43 -0.60 14.54
CA ASP A 147 2.20 -2.04 14.54
C ASP A 147 0.69 -2.27 14.66
N ILE A 148 0.04 -2.45 13.52
CA ILE A 148 -1.43 -2.43 13.39
C ILE A 148 -1.88 -3.83 12.99
N ALA A 149 -2.79 -4.40 13.77
CA ALA A 149 -3.47 -5.65 13.44
C ALA A 149 -4.93 -5.39 13.06
N GLY A 150 -5.55 -6.35 12.39
CA GLY A 150 -6.95 -6.30 12.00
C GLY A 150 -7.24 -5.39 10.82
N VAL A 151 -6.27 -5.18 9.93
CA VAL A 151 -6.46 -4.44 8.69
C VAL A 151 -7.20 -5.31 7.68
N TYR A 152 -8.22 -4.75 7.02
CA TYR A 152 -8.98 -5.45 5.97
C TYR A 152 -8.53 -4.96 4.59
N TYR A 153 -7.78 -5.75 3.85
CA TYR A 153 -7.31 -5.42 2.49
C TYR A 153 -8.21 -6.00 1.39
N ARG A 154 -8.74 -7.22 1.58
CA ARG A 154 -9.39 -8.00 0.52
C ARG A 154 -10.56 -8.86 0.99
N GLY A 155 -11.54 -9.03 0.11
CA GLY A 155 -12.64 -9.97 0.26
C GLY A 155 -12.41 -11.26 -0.51
N VAL A 156 -13.47 -12.07 -0.61
CA VAL A 156 -13.57 -13.17 -1.57
C VAL A 156 -14.11 -12.61 -2.90
N LYS A 157 -13.64 -13.10 -4.05
CA LYS A 157 -14.19 -12.76 -5.36
C LYS A 157 -15.65 -13.20 -5.41
N SER A 158 -16.56 -12.25 -5.62
CA SER A 158 -17.93 -12.61 -5.98
C SER A 158 -17.95 -13.13 -7.42
N THR A 159 -18.37 -14.37 -7.62
CA THR A 159 -18.55 -14.96 -8.96
C THR A 159 -19.95 -14.74 -9.54
N THR A 160 -20.78 -13.89 -8.92
CA THR A 160 -22.05 -13.50 -9.55
C THR A 160 -21.75 -12.43 -10.60
N ALA A 161 -21.78 -12.84 -11.87
CA ALA A 161 -22.09 -11.93 -12.95
C ALA A 161 -23.45 -11.31 -12.62
N ASP A 162 -23.45 -10.09 -12.11
CA ASP A 162 -24.65 -9.26 -12.07
C ASP A 162 -25.09 -9.12 -13.53
N LYS A 163 -26.10 -9.89 -13.91
CA LYS A 163 -26.91 -9.57 -15.06
C LYS A 163 -27.50 -8.21 -14.74
N GLU A 164 -26.88 -7.18 -15.27
CA GLU A 164 -27.48 -5.88 -15.47
C GLU A 164 -28.82 -6.15 -16.16
N VAL A 165 -29.90 -6.13 -15.38
CA VAL A 165 -31.25 -6.18 -15.91
C VAL A 165 -31.43 -4.84 -16.59
N ALA A 166 -31.16 -4.80 -17.90
CA ALA A 166 -31.52 -3.68 -18.73
C ALA A 166 -32.99 -3.33 -18.45
N PRO A 167 -33.31 -2.04 -18.18
CA PRO A 167 -34.69 -1.65 -18.00
C PRO A 167 -35.46 -1.97 -19.29
N PRO A 168 -36.74 -2.37 -19.19
CA PRO A 168 -37.54 -2.68 -20.37
C PRO A 168 -37.66 -1.43 -21.24
N GLY A 169 -37.32 -1.57 -22.52
CA GLY A 169 -37.46 -0.51 -23.51
C GLY A 169 -38.89 0.01 -23.55
N GLY A 170 -39.06 1.25 -23.12
CA GLY A 170 -40.25 2.06 -23.37
C GLY A 170 -40.13 2.70 -24.75
N GLY A 171 -41.22 2.63 -25.51
CA GLY A 171 -41.29 3.01 -26.92
C GLY A 171 -41.09 4.51 -27.20
N GLU A 172 -40.86 4.74 -28.48
CA GLU A 172 -40.94 6.03 -29.17
C GLU A 172 -42.29 6.71 -28.87
N ASP A 173 -42.24 7.99 -28.52
CA ASP A 173 -43.20 9.01 -28.96
C ASP A 173 -42.51 10.38 -28.83
N ASP A 174 -42.56 11.12 -29.94
CA ASP A 174 -41.99 12.45 -30.16
C ASP A 174 -42.85 13.53 -29.46
N ASP A 175 -42.23 14.55 -28.84
CA ASP A 175 -42.78 15.91 -28.86
C ASP A 175 -41.72 16.99 -28.57
N GLU A 176 -41.77 18.07 -29.34
CA GLU A 176 -40.89 19.23 -29.31
C GLU A 176 -41.29 20.22 -28.19
N GLY A 177 -40.30 20.96 -27.67
CA GLY A 177 -40.55 22.13 -26.82
C GLY A 177 -39.30 22.67 -26.14
N ASP A 178 -38.71 23.72 -26.73
CA ASP A 178 -37.72 24.60 -26.12
C ASP A 178 -38.26 25.20 -24.80
N GLU A 179 -37.43 25.27 -23.75
CA GLU A 179 -37.34 26.44 -22.86
C GLU A 179 -36.15 26.34 -21.89
N ASP A 180 -35.53 27.50 -21.74
CA ASP A 180 -34.30 27.87 -21.07
C ASP A 180 -34.42 27.78 -19.54
N GLY A 181 -33.41 27.18 -18.88
CA GLY A 181 -33.36 27.14 -17.42
C GLY A 181 -31.97 26.79 -16.89
N GLU A 182 -31.31 27.79 -16.31
CA GLU A 182 -30.08 27.65 -15.53
C GLU A 182 -30.25 26.59 -14.44
N GLY A 183 -29.61 25.43 -14.62
CA GLY A 183 -29.51 24.38 -13.61
C GLY A 183 -28.48 24.76 -12.56
N SER A 184 -28.98 25.03 -11.36
CA SER A 184 -28.21 25.24 -10.14
C SER A 184 -27.48 23.94 -9.76
N ASP A 185 -26.15 24.03 -9.61
CA ASP A 185 -25.32 23.05 -8.90
C ASP A 185 -25.84 22.89 -7.47
N PRO A 186 -26.14 21.67 -6.99
CA PRO A 186 -26.33 21.39 -5.58
C PRO A 186 -25.03 20.86 -4.97
N ASP A 187 -23.96 21.65 -5.03
CA ASP A 187 -22.74 21.41 -4.24
C ASP A 187 -22.64 22.48 -3.15
N GLU A 188 -23.66 22.53 -2.29
CA GLU A 188 -23.61 23.21 -1.01
C GLU A 188 -23.51 22.19 0.13
N ASP A 189 -22.34 22.25 0.77
CA ASP A 189 -22.16 22.22 2.22
C ASP A 189 -22.26 20.87 2.95
N ASP A 190 -21.09 20.39 3.39
CA ASP A 190 -20.91 19.98 4.78
C ASP A 190 -19.43 19.81 5.23
N GLY A 191 -18.98 20.80 6.01
CA GLY A 191 -18.59 20.48 7.39
C GLY A 191 -17.12 20.24 7.72
N PHE A 192 -16.22 21.15 7.35
CA PHE A 192 -14.93 21.27 8.04
C PHE A 192 -15.10 22.11 9.32
N GLU A 193 -15.35 21.47 10.45
CA GLU A 193 -15.36 22.19 11.74
C GLU A 193 -13.96 22.71 12.07
N PHE A 194 -13.87 24.04 12.10
CA PHE A 194 -12.78 24.81 12.64
C PHE A 194 -12.73 24.63 14.17
N PHE A 195 -11.63 24.08 14.67
CA PHE A 195 -11.12 24.46 15.98
C PHE A 195 -9.69 24.98 15.82
N ASN A 196 -9.57 26.30 15.97
CA ASN A 196 -8.33 27.00 16.20
C ASN A 196 -7.87 26.78 17.66
N GLU A 197 -6.55 26.84 17.85
CA GLU A 197 -5.79 26.73 19.12
C GLU A 197 -5.71 25.30 19.70
N GLU A 198 -4.53 24.68 19.93
CA GLU A 198 -3.34 25.22 20.58
C GLU A 198 -2.00 24.60 20.11
N GLY A 199 -0.95 25.43 20.11
CA GLY A 199 0.39 25.10 20.64
C GLY A 199 1.36 24.25 19.81
N PRO A 200 2.65 24.62 19.70
CA PRO A 200 3.65 23.72 19.12
C PRO A 200 3.84 22.49 20.01
N LEU A 201 3.69 21.30 19.43
CA LEU A 201 4.08 20.04 20.05
C LEU A 201 5.58 20.11 20.38
N GLN A 202 5.90 20.23 21.67
CA GLN A 202 7.27 20.15 22.15
C GLN A 202 7.84 18.76 21.87
N ALA A 203 8.95 18.73 21.14
CA ALA A 203 9.77 17.55 20.99
C ALA A 203 10.28 17.10 22.37
N GLN A 204 9.80 15.95 22.87
CA GLN A 204 10.40 15.32 24.04
C GLN A 204 11.76 14.75 23.64
N LYS A 205 12.82 15.41 24.14
CA LYS A 205 14.20 15.00 24.03
C LYS A 205 14.43 13.74 24.89
N ALA A 206 14.44 12.57 24.26
CA ALA A 206 14.89 11.35 24.91
C ALA A 206 16.37 11.51 25.30
N SER A 207 16.67 11.47 26.60
CA SER A 207 18.04 11.42 27.13
C SER A 207 18.50 9.96 27.20
N PRO A 208 19.71 9.62 26.72
CA PRO A 208 20.23 8.25 26.85
C PRO A 208 20.72 8.00 28.30
N PRO A 209 20.61 6.75 28.80
CA PRO A 209 21.15 6.38 30.10
C PRO A 209 22.69 6.41 30.10
N PRO A 210 23.34 6.74 31.23
CA PRO A 210 24.79 6.90 31.30
C PRO A 210 25.50 5.54 31.42
N GLY A 211 26.60 5.38 30.68
CA GLY A 211 27.65 4.42 31.03
C GLY A 211 27.83 3.25 30.06
N ALA A 212 28.52 3.49 28.95
CA ALA A 212 29.38 2.48 28.33
C ALA A 212 30.53 3.20 27.61
N THR A 213 31.71 3.10 28.19
CA THR A 213 32.99 3.59 27.68
C THR A 213 33.33 2.93 26.33
N PRO A 214 33.71 3.68 25.27
CA PRO A 214 34.24 3.05 24.08
C PRO A 214 35.73 2.73 24.27
N LEU A 215 36.07 1.44 24.25
CA LEU A 215 37.44 0.98 24.07
C LEU A 215 37.81 1.14 22.59
N PHE A 216 38.73 2.06 22.32
CA PHE A 216 39.44 2.14 21.06
C PHE A 216 40.34 0.91 20.90
N ALA A 217 40.12 0.14 19.83
CA ALA A 217 41.14 -0.74 19.28
C ALA A 217 41.12 -0.65 17.76
N SER A 218 42.11 0.07 17.24
CA SER A 218 42.57 0.00 15.86
C SER A 218 43.07 -1.42 15.57
N SER A 219 42.64 -2.02 14.47
CA SER A 219 43.43 -3.08 13.84
C SER A 219 43.27 -3.07 12.32
N SER A 220 44.44 -3.00 11.72
CA SER A 220 44.87 -3.01 10.33
C SER A 220 44.19 -3.97 9.35
N ASN A 221 44.06 -3.46 8.12
CA ASN A 221 44.07 -4.17 6.84
C ASN A 221 45.15 -5.27 6.76
N THR A 222 44.78 -6.45 6.23
CA THR A 222 45.64 -7.28 5.35
C THR A 222 44.74 -8.19 4.49
N PRO A 223 44.99 -8.36 3.18
CA PRO A 223 44.16 -9.19 2.29
C PRO A 223 44.69 -10.62 2.14
N ALA A 224 43.77 -11.60 2.03
CA ALA A 224 44.03 -12.95 1.51
C ALA A 224 42.90 -13.25 0.50
N LYS A 225 43.12 -13.38 -0.82
CA LYS A 225 43.76 -14.51 -1.54
C LYS A 225 43.30 -15.87 -1.02
N ASP A 226 42.26 -16.43 -1.64
CA ASP A 226 42.42 -17.48 -2.65
C ASP A 226 41.07 -17.96 -3.19
N ALA A 227 41.00 -18.04 -4.52
CA ALA A 227 39.89 -18.63 -5.26
C ALA A 227 40.05 -20.16 -5.25
N VAL A 228 38.97 -20.88 -4.95
CA VAL A 228 38.88 -22.32 -5.23
C VAL A 228 37.66 -22.53 -6.12
N ALA A 229 37.92 -22.71 -7.41
CA ALA A 229 36.95 -23.17 -8.38
C ALA A 229 36.57 -24.62 -8.06
N ARG A 230 35.30 -24.87 -7.77
CA ARG A 230 34.75 -26.23 -7.68
C ARG A 230 34.30 -26.69 -9.06
N THR A 231 35.05 -27.62 -9.64
CA THR A 231 34.67 -28.37 -10.83
C THR A 231 33.51 -29.30 -10.49
N VAL A 232 32.36 -29.14 -11.15
CA VAL A 232 31.24 -30.09 -11.09
C VAL A 232 31.36 -31.05 -12.25
N THR A 233 31.63 -32.32 -11.94
CA THR A 233 31.66 -33.41 -12.92
C THR A 233 30.23 -33.81 -13.29
N VAL A 234 29.89 -33.73 -14.58
CA VAL A 234 28.62 -34.23 -15.11
C VAL A 234 28.74 -35.73 -15.33
N THR A 235 28.00 -36.53 -14.55
CA THR A 235 27.92 -37.98 -14.74
C THR A 235 26.77 -38.33 -15.68
N LYS A 236 27.09 -39.09 -16.73
CA LYS A 236 26.19 -39.60 -17.77
C LYS A 236 25.10 -40.49 -17.14
N ALA A 237 23.82 -40.19 -17.41
CA ALA A 237 22.70 -41.01 -16.97
C ALA A 237 22.58 -42.29 -17.85
N THR A 238 22.54 -43.44 -17.20
CA THR A 238 22.30 -44.74 -17.82
C THR A 238 20.79 -44.97 -17.93
N HIS A 239 20.31 -45.34 -19.11
CA HIS A 239 18.90 -45.71 -19.33
C HIS A 239 18.60 -47.08 -18.72
N THR A 240 17.66 -47.13 -17.77
CA THR A 240 17.08 -48.38 -17.26
C THR A 240 15.74 -48.61 -17.97
N VAL A 241 15.62 -49.73 -18.68
CA VAL A 241 14.36 -50.18 -19.29
C VAL A 241 13.47 -50.73 -18.17
N PHE A 242 12.30 -50.11 -17.96
CA PHE A 242 11.27 -50.63 -17.06
C PHE A 242 10.43 -51.70 -17.75
N ALA A 243 10.27 -52.84 -17.08
CA ALA A 243 9.38 -53.91 -17.49
C ALA A 243 7.91 -53.48 -17.40
N ALA A 244 7.10 -53.94 -18.36
CA ALA A 244 5.66 -53.66 -18.42
C ALA A 244 4.91 -54.21 -17.19
N GLN A 245 4.09 -53.36 -16.56
CA GLN A 245 3.16 -53.75 -15.51
C GLN A 245 1.81 -54.20 -16.11
N PRO A 246 1.06 -55.11 -15.45
CA PRO A 246 -0.20 -55.62 -15.99
C PRO A 246 -1.30 -54.55 -15.95
N VAL A 247 -2.15 -54.58 -16.97
CA VAL A 247 -3.32 -53.70 -17.13
C VAL A 247 -4.32 -54.00 -16.00
N ALA A 248 -4.50 -53.05 -15.09
CA ALA A 248 -5.64 -53.07 -14.17
C ALA A 248 -6.88 -52.54 -14.90
N THR A 249 -7.92 -53.37 -14.98
CA THR A 249 -9.26 -52.95 -15.38
C THR A 249 -9.81 -51.95 -14.37
N VAL A 250 -9.88 -50.67 -14.77
CA VAL A 250 -10.58 -49.63 -14.02
C VAL A 250 -12.07 -49.75 -14.35
N THR A 251 -12.85 -50.31 -13.43
CA THR A 251 -14.30 -50.14 -13.40
C THR A 251 -14.58 -48.68 -13.06
N ALA A 252 -14.97 -47.89 -14.05
CA ALA A 252 -15.36 -46.50 -13.83
C ALA A 252 -16.66 -46.46 -13.01
N ALA A 253 -16.58 -45.95 -11.79
CA ALA A 253 -17.76 -45.50 -11.06
C ALA A 253 -18.36 -44.28 -11.78
N PRO A 254 -19.69 -44.10 -11.79
CA PRO A 254 -20.31 -42.97 -12.46
C PRO A 254 -19.80 -41.67 -11.83
N ALA A 255 -19.40 -40.74 -12.69
CA ALA A 255 -19.00 -39.40 -12.29
C ALA A 255 -20.18 -38.72 -11.60
N GLU A 256 -20.18 -38.67 -10.28
CA GLU A 256 -20.98 -37.70 -9.55
C GLU A 256 -20.50 -36.32 -9.99
N LEU A 257 -21.43 -35.53 -10.55
CA LEU A 257 -21.25 -34.12 -10.83
C LEU A 257 -21.04 -33.41 -9.49
N ARG A 258 -19.80 -33.39 -8.99
CA ARG A 258 -19.41 -32.55 -7.87
C ARG A 258 -19.55 -31.12 -8.36
N LEU A 259 -20.59 -30.42 -7.88
CA LEU A 259 -20.62 -28.97 -7.93
C LEU A 259 -19.30 -28.49 -7.31
N ALA A 260 -18.46 -27.80 -8.09
CA ALA A 260 -17.26 -27.19 -7.56
C ALA A 260 -17.67 -26.32 -6.38
N GLU A 261 -17.04 -26.54 -5.21
CA GLU A 261 -17.21 -25.60 -4.10
C GLU A 261 -16.83 -24.21 -4.61
N PRO A 262 -17.58 -23.14 -4.25
CA PRO A 262 -17.27 -21.80 -4.70
C PRO A 262 -15.82 -21.50 -4.31
N SER A 263 -14.99 -21.27 -5.32
CA SER A 263 -13.58 -20.97 -5.09
C SER A 263 -13.50 -19.70 -4.25
N GLU A 264 -13.01 -19.79 -3.01
CA GLU A 264 -12.80 -18.65 -2.09
C GLU A 264 -11.61 -17.79 -2.52
N GLU A 265 -11.51 -17.48 -3.81
CA GLU A 265 -10.40 -16.74 -4.39
C GLU A 265 -10.34 -15.33 -3.82
N PRO A 266 -9.14 -14.81 -3.49
CA PRO A 266 -8.99 -13.45 -2.98
C PRO A 266 -9.43 -12.41 -4.01
N SER A 267 -10.15 -11.36 -3.60
CA SER A 267 -10.52 -10.23 -4.47
C SER A 267 -9.34 -9.37 -4.91
N ALA A 268 -8.20 -9.47 -4.20
CA ALA A 268 -6.93 -8.83 -4.55
C ALA A 268 -5.73 -9.64 -4.02
N SER A 269 -4.64 -9.64 -4.77
CA SER A 269 -3.30 -10.11 -4.35
C SER A 269 -2.30 -8.96 -4.43
N PHE A 270 -1.11 -9.09 -3.85
CA PHE A 270 -0.05 -8.11 -4.11
C PHE A 270 0.29 -8.06 -5.59
N THR A 271 0.59 -6.85 -6.07
CA THR A 271 1.02 -6.63 -7.44
C THR A 271 2.40 -5.99 -7.47
N GLY A 272 2.66 -4.97 -6.64
CA GLY A 272 3.99 -4.35 -6.61
C GLY A 272 4.05 -3.02 -5.84
N LEU A 273 4.92 -2.14 -6.35
CA LEU A 273 5.12 -0.77 -5.88
C LEU A 273 4.24 0.19 -6.66
N PHE A 274 3.46 1.01 -5.94
CA PHE A 274 2.87 2.22 -6.48
C PHE A 274 3.76 3.39 -6.08
N PHE A 275 4.61 3.81 -7.00
CA PHE A 275 5.39 5.03 -6.85
C PHE A 275 4.47 6.21 -7.14
N SER A 276 4.26 7.05 -6.13
CA SER A 276 3.40 8.22 -6.25
C SER A 276 3.94 9.34 -5.39
N THR A 277 4.32 10.46 -6.02
CA THR A 277 4.81 11.63 -5.31
C THR A 277 4.32 12.91 -5.95
N PHE A 278 3.47 13.63 -5.21
CA PHE A 278 2.90 14.91 -5.61
C PHE A 278 2.30 15.61 -4.39
N PHE A 279 2.14 16.92 -4.45
CA PHE A 279 1.42 17.70 -3.44
C PHE A 279 -0.08 17.39 -3.53
N GLY A 280 -0.67 16.93 -2.43
CA GLY A 280 -1.88 16.11 -2.50
C GLY A 280 -3.14 16.77 -1.95
N GLY A 281 -4.07 17.06 -2.85
CA GLY A 281 -5.42 17.60 -2.69
C GLY A 281 -5.87 18.09 -4.07
N HIS A 282 -7.14 18.39 -4.31
CA HIS A 282 -7.55 18.95 -5.60
C HIS A 282 -7.42 20.49 -5.63
N GLU A 283 -7.28 21.10 -4.44
CA GLU A 283 -7.47 22.54 -4.24
C GLU A 283 -6.16 23.33 -4.31
N PRO A 284 -6.23 24.63 -4.64
CA PRO A 284 -5.05 25.49 -4.71
C PRO A 284 -4.21 25.54 -3.44
N GLU A 285 -4.79 25.38 -2.24
CA GLU A 285 -4.03 25.47 -0.97
C GLU A 285 -3.09 24.28 -0.72
N PHE A 286 -3.10 23.28 -1.59
CA PHE A 286 -2.12 22.19 -1.59
C PHE A 286 -0.90 22.50 -2.46
N ALA A 287 -1.01 23.48 -3.37
CA ALA A 287 0.09 23.82 -4.26
C ALA A 287 1.19 24.59 -3.51
N THR A 288 2.44 24.29 -3.86
CA THR A 288 3.59 25.09 -3.42
C THR A 288 3.70 26.34 -4.29
N PRO A 289 4.14 27.48 -3.73
CA PRO A 289 4.34 28.70 -4.51
C PRO A 289 5.60 28.63 -5.40
N MET A 290 6.46 27.63 -5.18
CA MET A 290 7.73 27.44 -5.87
C MET A 290 7.95 25.97 -6.17
N ASP A 291 8.88 25.67 -7.09
CA ASP A 291 9.33 24.30 -7.34
C ASP A 291 9.92 23.69 -6.06
N GLN A 292 9.61 22.42 -5.82
CA GLN A 292 10.09 21.66 -4.68
C GLN A 292 10.64 20.33 -5.17
N TYR A 293 11.69 19.86 -4.52
CA TYR A 293 12.36 18.61 -4.89
C TYR A 293 12.32 17.62 -3.73
N THR A 294 12.21 16.34 -4.05
CA THR A 294 12.41 15.25 -3.10
C THR A 294 13.26 14.17 -3.74
N GLY A 295 14.14 13.55 -2.96
CA GLY A 295 15.05 12.50 -3.41
C GLY A 295 14.61 11.13 -2.91
N PHE A 296 14.84 10.08 -3.72
CA PHE A 296 14.57 8.69 -3.33
C PHE A 296 15.78 7.79 -3.62
N LYS A 297 16.05 6.82 -2.73
CA LYS A 297 17.09 5.79 -2.92
C LYS A 297 16.78 4.53 -2.10
N ASP A 298 17.62 3.50 -2.25
CA ASP A 298 17.58 2.25 -1.47
C ASP A 298 16.23 1.49 -1.53
N PHE A 299 15.59 1.45 -2.71
CA PHE A 299 14.37 0.67 -2.88
C PHE A 299 14.64 -0.82 -2.70
N LEU A 300 13.81 -1.47 -1.88
CA LEU A 300 13.79 -2.91 -1.64
C LEU A 300 12.35 -3.38 -1.59
N ILE A 301 12.05 -4.48 -2.29
CA ILE A 301 10.82 -5.26 -2.10
C ILE A 301 11.23 -6.68 -1.75
N GLU A 302 10.62 -7.22 -0.70
CA GLU A 302 10.95 -8.54 -0.15
C GLU A 302 9.66 -9.28 0.22
N ILE A 303 9.61 -10.57 -0.12
CA ILE A 303 8.59 -11.50 0.40
C ILE A 303 9.15 -12.05 1.71
N ASN A 304 8.40 -11.90 2.80
CA ASN A 304 8.81 -12.41 4.11
C ASN A 304 8.23 -13.82 4.31
N ASP A 305 9.10 -14.75 4.73
CA ASP A 305 8.74 -16.14 5.07
C ASP A 305 7.95 -16.26 6.40
#